data_AF-R7ZWL6-F1
#
_entry.id   AF-R7ZWL6-F1
#
_cell.length_a   1.000
_cell.length_b   1.000
_cell.length_c   1.000
_cell.angle_alpha   90.00
_cell.angle_beta   90.00
_cell.angle_gamma   90.00
#
_symmetry.space_group_name_H-M   'P 1'
#
loop_
_entity.id
_entity.type
_entity.pdbx_description
1 polymer ?
#
loop_
_entity_poly.entity_id
_entity_poly.type
_entity_poly.pdbx_seq_one_letter_code
_entity_poly.pdbx_strand_id
1 'polypeptide(L)'
;MKKVLIILALSLGFVVTATAQQEGRPERTPEKMAERSAAHLAEKLELDDAQKQKIYEIQLQHAAERKSEMEALRKQMQARREAQQAEISAVLTPEQKEKWEAMHQQRKERSEAWSGRRGERRGEQPMHRKRGGYPGPQRGGPRSNS
;
A
#
# COMPACT_ATOMS: atom_id res chain seq x y z
N MET A 1 59.69 -36.33 -5.86
CA MET A 1 59.58 -35.80 -7.24
C MET A 1 58.33 -34.92 -7.29
N LYS A 2 58.48 -33.60 -7.15
CA LYS A 2 58.49 -32.59 -8.25
C LYS A 2 57.07 -32.13 -8.64
N LYS A 3 56.68 -30.99 -8.04
CA LYS A 3 55.86 -29.85 -8.51
C LYS A 3 55.01 -30.02 -9.77
N VAL A 4 53.70 -29.75 -9.68
CA VAL A 4 52.84 -28.97 -10.63
C VAL A 4 51.57 -28.54 -9.83
N LEU A 5 51.44 -27.34 -9.27
CA LEU A 5 50.96 -26.05 -9.83
C LEU A 5 49.66 -26.09 -10.66
N ILE A 6 48.59 -25.57 -10.03
CA ILE A 6 47.58 -24.62 -10.55
C ILE A 6 46.90 -24.97 -11.89
N ILE A 7 45.59 -25.28 -11.83
CA ILE A 7 44.65 -24.88 -12.88
C ILE A 7 43.45 -24.17 -12.26
N LEU A 8 43.36 -22.91 -12.66
CA LEU A 8 42.30 -21.94 -12.46
C LEU A 8 41.06 -22.40 -13.25
N ALA A 9 39.92 -22.59 -12.58
CA ALA A 9 38.63 -22.77 -13.25
C ALA A 9 37.59 -21.87 -12.59
N LEU A 10 37.62 -20.59 -12.98
CA LEU A 10 36.46 -19.78 -13.35
C LEU A 10 35.08 -20.31 -12.91
N SER A 11 34.78 -20.25 -11.62
CA SER A 11 33.40 -20.15 -11.15
C SER A 11 33.02 -18.67 -11.10
N LEU A 12 32.80 -18.10 -12.29
CA LEU A 12 32.04 -16.87 -12.46
C LEU A 12 30.66 -17.12 -11.85
N GLY A 13 30.50 -16.73 -10.58
CA GLY A 13 29.22 -16.67 -9.91
C GLY A 13 28.32 -15.72 -10.67
N PHE A 14 27.37 -16.29 -11.39
CA PHE A 14 26.30 -15.58 -12.06
C PHE A 14 25.40 -14.98 -10.97
N VAL A 15 25.76 -13.81 -10.44
CA VAL A 15 24.88 -13.04 -9.56
C VAL A 15 23.83 -12.41 -10.46
N VAL A 16 22.72 -13.12 -10.67
CA VAL A 16 21.50 -12.51 -11.19
C VAL A 16 20.99 -11.58 -10.10
N THR A 17 21.34 -10.30 -10.15
CA THR A 17 20.58 -9.28 -9.45
C THR A 17 19.24 -9.14 -10.17
N ALA A 18 18.26 -9.93 -9.74
CA ALA A 18 16.88 -9.81 -10.16
C ALA A 18 16.31 -8.46 -9.67
N THR A 19 16.58 -7.40 -10.41
CA THR A 19 15.89 -6.11 -10.28
C THR A 19 14.59 -6.16 -11.09
N ALA A 20 13.68 -7.06 -10.69
CA ALA A 20 12.38 -7.25 -11.33
C ALA A 20 11.22 -6.56 -10.56
N GLN A 21 11.52 -5.67 -9.63
CA GLN A 21 10.51 -4.84 -8.97
C GLN A 21 10.74 -3.39 -9.34
N GLN A 22 9.66 -2.75 -9.81
CA GLN A 22 9.49 -1.29 -9.99
C GLN A 22 9.45 -0.78 -11.44
N GLU A 23 8.75 -1.46 -12.34
CA GLU A 23 8.07 -0.74 -13.42
C GLU A 23 6.60 -0.49 -13.05
N GLY A 24 6.22 0.79 -13.00
CA GLY A 24 4.91 1.20 -13.46
C GLY A 24 3.77 1.31 -12.45
N ARG A 25 4.00 1.65 -11.18
CA ARG A 25 2.93 2.39 -10.47
C ARG A 25 3.02 3.84 -10.94
N PRO A 26 2.02 4.36 -11.69
CA PRO A 26 2.05 5.78 -12.05
C PRO A 26 2.12 6.58 -10.75
N GLU A 27 3.15 7.44 -10.66
CA GLU A 27 3.33 8.30 -9.50
C GLU A 27 2.04 9.08 -9.26
N ARG A 28 1.50 8.93 -8.05
CA ARG A 28 0.27 9.63 -7.63
C ARG A 28 0.69 10.96 -7.05
N THR A 29 1.14 11.86 -7.93
CA THR A 29 1.49 13.22 -7.54
C THR A 29 0.23 14.06 -7.35
N PRO A 30 0.25 15.08 -6.48
CA PRO A 30 -0.86 16.01 -6.33
C PRO A 30 -1.31 16.64 -7.66
N GLU A 31 -0.36 16.95 -8.53
CA GLU A 31 -0.58 17.58 -9.83
C GLU A 31 -1.33 16.66 -10.78
N LYS A 32 -0.90 15.39 -10.92
CA LYS A 32 -1.59 14.39 -11.76
C LYS A 32 -2.98 14.05 -11.23
N MET A 33 -3.15 14.09 -9.90
CA MET A 33 -4.46 13.90 -9.27
C MET A 33 -5.39 15.09 -9.55
N ALA A 34 -4.85 16.31 -9.49
CA ALA A 34 -5.58 17.53 -9.79
C ALA A 34 -6.00 17.61 -11.24
N GLU A 35 -5.08 17.33 -12.16
CA GLU A 35 -5.32 17.29 -13.59
C GLU A 35 -6.43 16.31 -13.96
N ARG A 36 -6.37 15.07 -13.42
CA ARG A 36 -7.42 14.07 -13.66
C ARG A 36 -8.78 14.50 -13.17
N SER A 37 -8.84 15.14 -12.01
CA SER A 37 -10.11 15.63 -11.45
C SER A 37 -10.68 16.78 -12.29
N ALA A 38 -9.84 17.74 -12.65
CA ALA A 38 -10.24 18.89 -13.46
C ALA A 38 -10.69 18.45 -14.85
N ALA A 39 -9.96 17.52 -15.49
CA ALA A 39 -10.36 16.95 -16.78
C ALA A 39 -11.70 16.21 -16.69
N HIS A 40 -11.91 15.41 -15.64
CA HIS A 40 -13.18 14.71 -15.45
C HIS A 40 -14.37 15.67 -15.24
N LEU A 41 -14.18 16.72 -14.45
CA LEU A 41 -15.22 17.73 -14.22
C LEU A 41 -15.49 18.56 -15.48
N ALA A 42 -14.44 18.92 -16.22
CA ALA A 42 -14.57 19.63 -17.48
C ALA A 42 -15.37 18.81 -18.52
N GLU A 43 -15.11 17.51 -18.63
CA GLU A 43 -15.87 16.62 -19.51
C GLU A 43 -17.34 16.50 -19.07
N LYS A 44 -17.60 16.31 -17.77
CA LYS A 44 -18.96 16.03 -17.28
C LYS A 44 -19.85 17.26 -17.18
N LEU A 45 -19.27 18.44 -17.06
CA LEU A 45 -20.00 19.69 -16.87
C LEU A 45 -19.80 20.65 -18.05
N GLU A 46 -19.15 20.19 -19.13
CA GLU A 46 -18.88 20.98 -20.35
C GLU A 46 -18.21 22.32 -20.03
N LEU A 47 -17.20 22.29 -19.15
CA LEU A 47 -16.53 23.50 -18.68
C LEU A 47 -15.60 24.08 -19.74
N ASP A 48 -15.52 25.41 -19.78
CA ASP A 48 -14.51 26.10 -20.57
C ASP A 48 -13.10 26.00 -19.95
N ASP A 49 -12.09 26.42 -20.71
CA ASP A 49 -10.69 26.33 -20.28
C ASP A 49 -10.39 27.16 -19.02
N ALA A 50 -11.04 28.32 -18.86
CA ALA A 50 -10.85 29.18 -17.70
C ALA A 50 -11.45 28.56 -16.43
N GLN A 51 -12.61 27.92 -16.54
CA GLN A 51 -13.26 27.17 -15.46
C GLN A 51 -12.45 25.93 -15.10
N LYS A 52 -11.98 25.17 -16.10
CA LYS A 52 -11.12 24.00 -15.90
C LYS A 52 -9.83 24.35 -15.16
N GLN A 53 -9.19 25.47 -15.52
CA GLN A 53 -7.97 25.94 -14.87
C GLN A 53 -8.21 26.29 -13.38
N LYS A 54 -9.31 26.98 -13.06
CA LYS A 54 -9.67 27.29 -11.67
C LYS A 54 -9.93 26.02 -10.85
N ILE A 55 -10.61 25.03 -11.42
CA ILE A 55 -10.86 23.75 -10.75
C ILE A 55 -9.55 22.97 -10.53
N TYR A 56 -8.64 23.02 -11.50
CA TYR A 56 -7.32 22.42 -11.35
C TYR A 56 -6.57 23.00 -10.14
N GLU A 57 -6.54 24.33 -10.01
CA GLU A 57 -5.87 25.01 -8.88
C GLU A 57 -6.50 24.63 -7.54
N ILE A 58 -7.84 24.63 -7.46
CA ILE A 58 -8.58 24.19 -6.25
C ILE A 58 -8.19 22.76 -5.88
N GLN A 59 -8.20 21.84 -6.85
CA GLN A 59 -7.90 20.45 -6.57
C GLN A 59 -6.41 20.22 -6.25
N LEU A 60 -5.50 21.01 -6.81
CA LEU A 60 -4.08 20.95 -6.51
C LEU A 60 -3.83 21.32 -5.04
N GLN A 61 -4.43 22.42 -4.57
CA GLN A 61 -4.34 22.83 -3.17
C GLN A 61 -4.84 21.73 -2.24
N HIS A 62 -6.05 21.22 -2.48
CA HIS A 62 -6.59 20.12 -1.66
C HIS A 62 -5.78 18.82 -1.77
N ALA A 63 -5.17 18.54 -2.92
CA ALA A 63 -4.31 17.37 -3.06
C ALA A 63 -3.02 17.49 -2.24
N ALA A 64 -2.45 18.70 -2.15
CA ALA A 64 -1.30 18.99 -1.31
C ALA A 64 -1.66 18.90 0.19
N GLU A 65 -2.78 19.49 0.61
CA GLU A 65 -3.30 19.41 1.99
C GLU A 65 -3.54 17.96 2.41
N ARG A 66 -4.25 17.19 1.59
CA ARG A 66 -4.47 15.76 1.89
C ARG A 66 -3.16 14.98 2.00
N LYS A 67 -2.13 15.34 1.22
CA LYS A 67 -0.82 14.68 1.32
C LYS A 67 -0.20 14.94 2.68
N SER A 68 -0.17 16.19 3.14
CA SER A 68 0.41 16.55 4.44
C SER A 68 -0.39 15.96 5.61
N GLU A 69 -1.72 16.00 5.56
CA GLU A 69 -2.59 15.36 6.56
C GLU A 69 -2.34 13.86 6.67
N MET A 70 -2.24 13.18 5.52
CA MET A 70 -1.97 11.75 5.48
C MET A 70 -0.57 11.41 6.03
N GLU A 71 0.43 12.26 5.79
CA GLU A 71 1.77 12.09 6.37
C GLU A 71 1.74 12.28 7.90
N ALA A 72 1.04 13.30 8.39
CA ALA A 72 0.86 13.53 9.83
C ALA A 72 0.12 12.38 10.50
N LEU A 73 -1.01 11.95 9.93
CA LEU A 73 -1.78 10.82 10.42
C LEU A 73 -0.96 9.53 10.43
N ARG A 74 -0.14 9.28 9.39
CA ARG A 74 0.77 8.13 9.35
C ARG A 74 1.74 8.13 10.51
N LYS A 75 2.39 9.27 10.79
CA LYS A 75 3.32 9.42 11.91
C LYS A 75 2.61 9.19 13.26
N GLN A 76 1.44 9.80 13.45
CA GLN A 76 0.65 9.63 14.66
C GLN A 76 0.26 8.15 14.88
N MET A 77 -0.23 7.49 13.83
CA MET A 77 -0.63 6.09 13.91
C MET A 77 0.55 5.16 14.13
N GLN A 78 1.73 5.47 13.58
CA GLN A 78 2.95 4.73 13.85
C GLN A 78 3.35 4.85 15.32
N ALA A 79 3.43 6.07 15.85
CA ALA A 79 3.78 6.30 17.25
C ALA A 79 2.81 5.59 18.21
N ARG A 80 1.49 5.66 17.92
CA ARG A 80 0.48 4.95 18.71
C ARG A 80 0.68 3.43 18.69
N ARG A 81 1.04 2.85 17.54
CA ARG A 81 1.31 1.41 17.41
C ARG A 81 2.55 1.00 18.20
N GLU A 82 3.62 1.79 18.12
CA GLU A 82 4.86 1.53 18.85
C GLU A 82 4.64 1.62 20.37
N ALA A 83 3.93 2.63 20.84
CA ALA A 83 3.57 2.76 22.26
C ALA A 83 2.75 1.57 22.75
N GLN A 84 1.71 1.19 22.00
CA GLN A 84 0.88 0.02 22.34
C GLN A 84 1.70 -1.28 22.34
N GLN A 85 2.64 -1.43 21.41
CA GLN A 85 3.53 -2.58 21.34
C GLN A 85 4.48 -2.65 22.54
N ALA A 86 4.98 -1.51 23.01
CA ALA A 86 5.80 -1.45 24.22
C ALA A 86 5.00 -1.83 25.48
N GLU A 87 3.78 -1.29 25.63
CA GLU A 87 2.88 -1.62 26.75
C GLU A 87 2.54 -3.11 26.78
N ILE A 88 2.21 -3.70 25.63
CA ILE A 88 1.95 -5.13 25.52
C ILE A 88 3.21 -5.91 25.87
N SER A 89 4.36 -5.57 25.30
CA SER A 89 5.61 -6.32 25.58
C SER A 89 6.01 -6.28 27.05
N ALA A 90 5.64 -5.25 27.81
CA ALA A 90 6.00 -5.12 29.22
C ALA A 90 5.24 -6.09 30.13
N VAL A 91 4.07 -6.58 29.70
CA VAL A 91 3.24 -7.52 30.49
C VAL A 91 3.42 -8.99 30.06
N LEU A 92 4.22 -9.26 29.04
CA LEU A 92 4.47 -10.62 28.54
C LEU A 92 5.64 -11.28 29.26
N THR A 93 5.53 -12.59 29.48
CA THR A 93 6.69 -13.41 29.84
C THR A 93 7.63 -13.58 28.63
N PRO A 94 8.90 -13.97 28.83
CA PRO A 94 9.85 -14.18 27.73
C PRO A 94 9.32 -15.15 26.65
N GLU A 95 8.73 -16.28 27.06
CA GLU A 95 8.15 -17.27 26.14
C GLU A 95 6.95 -16.72 25.36
N GLN A 96 6.10 -15.91 26.01
CA GLN A 96 4.95 -15.28 25.36
C GLN A 96 5.40 -14.21 24.35
N LYS A 97 6.49 -13.48 24.66
CA LYS A 97 7.07 -12.48 23.78
C LYS A 97 7.59 -13.10 22.48
N GLU A 98 8.29 -14.23 22.57
CA GLU A 98 8.77 -14.96 21.38
C GLU A 98 7.61 -15.39 20.47
N LYS A 99 6.54 -15.95 21.05
CA LYS A 99 5.34 -16.32 20.30
C LYS A 99 4.66 -15.09 19.67
N TRP A 100 4.65 -13.98 20.37
CA TRP A 100 4.05 -12.74 19.89
C TRP A 100 4.84 -12.13 18.72
N GLU A 101 6.17 -12.09 18.80
CA GLU A 101 7.05 -11.65 17.71
C GLU A 101 6.89 -12.53 16.46
N ALA A 102 6.81 -13.86 16.64
CA ALA A 102 6.54 -14.79 15.54
C ALA A 102 5.20 -14.51 14.85
N MET A 103 4.14 -14.19 15.61
CA MET A 103 2.85 -13.79 15.06
C MET A 103 2.94 -12.47 14.26
N HIS A 104 3.73 -11.50 14.73
CA HIS A 104 3.96 -10.25 14.02
C HIS A 104 4.68 -10.46 12.68
N GLN A 105 5.72 -11.30 12.68
CA GLN A 105 6.49 -11.62 11.49
C GLN A 105 5.64 -12.35 10.44
N GLN A 106 4.85 -13.36 10.86
CA GLN A 106 3.92 -14.06 9.96
C GLN A 106 2.88 -13.11 9.34
N ARG A 107 2.39 -12.12 10.10
CA ARG A 107 1.47 -11.11 9.57
C ARG A 107 2.14 -10.24 8.51
N LYS A 108 3.41 -9.86 8.71
CA LYS A 108 4.19 -9.07 7.76
C LYS A 108 4.41 -9.83 6.45
N GLU A 109 4.88 -11.07 6.53
CA GLU A 109 5.09 -11.95 5.38
C GLU A 109 3.79 -12.18 4.60
N ARG A 110 2.69 -12.42 5.32
CA ARG A 110 1.36 -12.53 4.70
C ARG A 110 1.03 -11.25 3.94
N SER A 111 1.18 -10.08 4.57
CA SER A 111 0.92 -8.78 3.93
C SER A 111 1.76 -8.57 2.67
N GLU A 112 3.05 -8.92 2.71
CA GLU A 112 3.96 -8.84 1.56
C GLU A 112 3.51 -9.78 0.44
N ALA A 113 3.16 -11.02 0.76
CA ALA A 113 2.63 -12.00 -0.20
C ALA A 113 1.31 -11.54 -0.85
N TRP A 114 0.41 -10.89 -0.10
CA TRP A 114 -0.81 -10.29 -0.66
C TRP A 114 -0.51 -9.08 -1.54
N SER A 115 0.53 -8.30 -1.20
CA SER A 115 0.96 -7.16 -2.00
C SER A 115 1.57 -7.59 -3.34
N GLY A 116 2.35 -8.68 -3.33
CA GLY A 116 2.88 -9.34 -4.53
C GLY A 116 1.77 -9.85 -5.44
N ARG A 117 0.90 -10.74 -4.93
CA ARG A 117 -0.21 -11.33 -5.73
C ARG A 117 -1.20 -10.31 -6.29
N ARG A 118 -1.39 -9.16 -5.63
CA ARG A 118 -2.24 -8.06 -6.14
C ARG A 118 -1.55 -7.33 -7.31
N GLY A 119 -0.22 -7.36 -7.37
CA GLY A 119 0.58 -6.96 -8.54
C GLY A 119 0.31 -7.86 -9.73
N GLU A 120 0.43 -9.19 -9.58
CA GLU A 120 0.18 -10.14 -10.67
C GLU A 120 -1.28 -10.10 -11.19
N ARG A 121 -2.29 -10.08 -10.31
CA ARG A 121 -3.71 -10.16 -10.74
C ARG A 121 -4.30 -8.93 -11.42
N ARG A 122 -3.56 -7.81 -11.50
CA ARG A 122 -4.05 -6.56 -12.10
C ARG A 122 -3.54 -6.33 -13.52
N GLY A 123 -2.75 -7.26 -14.06
CA GLY A 123 -2.30 -7.26 -15.45
C GLY A 123 -3.30 -7.85 -16.45
N GLU A 124 -4.34 -8.58 -16.01
CA GLU A 124 -5.13 -9.43 -16.91
C GLU A 124 -6.67 -9.21 -16.90
N GLN A 125 -7.23 -8.14 -16.30
CA GLN A 125 -8.68 -7.91 -16.39
C GLN A 125 -9.10 -6.45 -16.60
N PRO A 126 -9.96 -6.15 -17.62
CA PRO A 126 -10.55 -4.83 -17.77
C PRO A 126 -11.52 -4.57 -16.60
N MET A 127 -11.39 -3.39 -15.98
CA MET A 127 -12.19 -3.00 -14.83
C MET A 127 -13.66 -2.76 -15.24
N HIS A 128 -14.49 -3.78 -15.12
CA HIS A 128 -15.95 -3.64 -15.01
C HIS A 128 -16.39 -4.06 -13.60
N ARG A 129 -16.15 -3.20 -12.61
CA ARG A 129 -16.87 -3.29 -11.33
C ARG A 129 -18.15 -2.47 -11.44
N LYS A 130 -19.22 -3.13 -11.89
CA LYS A 130 -20.59 -2.74 -11.53
C LYS A 130 -20.60 -2.58 -10.00
N ARG A 131 -20.89 -1.38 -9.52
CA ARG A 131 -21.02 -1.03 -8.10
C ARG A 131 -22.27 -1.75 -7.55
N GLY A 132 -22.14 -3.04 -7.25
CA GLY A 132 -23.16 -3.83 -6.56
C GLY A 132 -23.08 -3.58 -5.05
N GLY A 133 -24.20 -3.20 -4.46
CA GLY A 133 -24.31 -2.80 -3.06
C GLY A 133 -23.86 -3.87 -2.07
N TYR A 134 -23.17 -3.44 -1.02
CA TYR A 134 -23.04 -4.22 0.20
C TYR A 134 -24.38 -4.19 0.94
N PRO A 135 -25.06 -5.33 1.21
CA PRO A 135 -26.01 -5.36 2.30
C PRO A 135 -25.19 -5.27 3.59
N GLY A 136 -25.36 -4.18 4.33
CA GLY A 136 -24.78 -4.06 5.68
C GLY A 136 -25.28 -5.18 6.59
N PRO A 137 -24.53 -5.58 7.63
CA PRO A 137 -24.99 -6.58 8.58
C PRO A 137 -26.26 -6.07 9.27
N GLN A 138 -27.36 -6.83 9.15
CA GLN A 138 -28.62 -6.54 9.82
C GLN A 138 -28.37 -6.49 11.33
N ARG A 139 -28.51 -5.29 11.92
CA ARG A 139 -28.57 -5.12 13.37
C ARG A 139 -29.83 -5.81 13.89
N GLY A 140 -29.62 -6.61 14.94
CA GLY A 140 -30.58 -7.36 15.75
C GLY A 140 -32.06 -7.03 15.61
N GLY A 141 -32.83 -8.08 15.29
CA GLY A 141 -34.28 -8.07 15.51
C GLY A 141 -34.64 -7.96 16.99
N PRO A 142 -35.85 -7.48 17.31
CA PRO A 142 -36.29 -7.31 18.68
C PRO A 142 -36.42 -8.67 19.38
N ARG A 143 -35.83 -8.79 20.58
CA ARG A 143 -36.14 -9.86 21.52
C ARG A 143 -37.58 -9.66 21.99
N SER A 144 -38.50 -10.47 21.49
CA SER A 144 -39.85 -10.59 22.04
C SER A 144 -39.76 -11.23 23.41
N ASN A 145 -40.29 -10.53 24.40
CA ASN A 145 -40.46 -10.98 25.78
C ASN A 145 -41.70 -11.90 25.81
N SER A 146 -41.54 -13.15 26.24
CA SER A 146 -42.60 -14.03 26.77
C SER A 146 -41.94 -15.11 27.60
#